data_AF-A0A2R5F1T7-F1
#
_entry.id   AF-A0A2R5F1T7-F1
#
_cell.length_a   1.000
_cell.length_b   1.000
_cell.length_c   1.000
_cell.angle_alpha   90.00
_cell.angle_beta   90.00
_cell.angle_gamma   90.00
#
_symmetry.space_group_name_H-M   'P 1'
#
loop_
_entity.id
_entity.type
_entity.pdbx_description
1 polymer ?
#
loop_
_entity_poly.entity_id
_entity_poly.type
_entity_poly.pdbx_seq_one_letter_code
_entity_poly.pdbx_strand_id
1 'polypeptide(L)'
;MGVYGHALTKGKSYMIRNENEKIYKVVGEHGKTIWVDKTYFTKDSVIMLDSWTFDDEIEDFDLVEATLIFSDGSKRWCLFTTPQKLVVHFDSENLDPPGMNIRHLIIVKSLARGDVEKTLKYLDSQDELEGASLRLESDLESGNSREVST
;
A
#
# COMPACT_ATOMS: atom_id res chain seq x y z
N MET A 1 5.29 -12.19 16.00
CA MET A 1 5.79 -11.39 14.86
C MET A 1 6.45 -10.16 15.45
N GLY A 2 7.78 -10.04 15.38
CA GLY A 2 8.51 -8.94 16.03
C GLY A 2 8.31 -7.61 15.29
N VAL A 3 8.10 -6.53 16.06
CA VAL A 3 7.85 -5.15 15.62
C VAL A 3 9.14 -4.54 15.05
N TYR A 4 9.59 -4.98 13.88
CA TYR A 4 10.79 -4.45 13.22
C TYR A 4 10.50 -3.37 12.16
N GLY A 5 9.23 -2.98 11.96
CA GLY A 5 8.85 -1.99 10.94
C GLY A 5 9.68 -0.70 11.01
N HIS A 6 9.95 -0.21 12.22
CA HIS A 6 10.77 1.00 12.40
C HIS A 6 12.29 0.77 12.32
N ALA A 7 12.73 -0.46 12.11
CA ALA A 7 14.12 -0.84 12.12
C ALA A 7 14.67 -1.19 10.74
N LEU A 8 13.77 -1.61 9.83
CA LEU A 8 14.06 -1.95 8.44
C LEU A 8 13.12 -1.19 7.50
N THR A 9 13.69 -0.67 6.43
CA THR A 9 13.01 -0.11 5.26
C THR A 9 13.13 -1.06 4.07
N LYS A 10 12.00 -1.35 3.42
CA LYS A 10 11.89 -2.12 2.16
C LYS A 10 12.79 -1.53 1.07
N GLY A 11 13.44 -2.39 0.28
CA GLY A 11 14.32 -2.00 -0.81
C GLY A 11 15.73 -1.52 -0.38
N LYS A 12 16.01 -1.40 0.92
CA LYS A 12 17.33 -1.03 1.42
C LYS A 12 18.20 -2.25 1.72
N SER A 13 19.51 -2.13 1.44
CA SER A 13 20.49 -3.17 1.78
C SER A 13 21.01 -3.03 3.21
N TYR A 14 21.20 -4.16 3.90
CA TYR A 14 21.71 -4.22 5.27
C TYR A 14 22.96 -5.10 5.36
N MET A 15 23.90 -4.69 6.22
CA MET A 15 25.11 -5.47 6.50
C MET A 15 24.81 -6.53 7.57
N ILE A 16 25.03 -7.80 7.22
CA ILE A 16 24.93 -8.93 8.15
C ILE A 16 26.18 -8.95 9.04
N ARG A 17 25.97 -8.91 10.35
CA ARG A 17 27.03 -8.99 11.38
C ARG A 17 27.19 -10.39 11.94
N ASN A 18 26.11 -11.16 11.95
CA ASN A 18 26.08 -12.54 12.41
C ASN A 18 24.81 -13.21 11.85
N GLU A 19 24.73 -14.53 11.87
CA GLU A 19 23.57 -15.27 11.43
C GLU A 19 23.46 -16.63 12.13
N ASN A 20 22.25 -17.18 12.15
CA ASN A 20 22.04 -18.61 12.39
C ASN A 20 21.14 -19.18 11.28
N GLU A 21 20.58 -20.38 11.47
CA GLU A 21 19.74 -21.01 10.44
C GLU A 21 18.52 -20.16 10.01
N LYS A 22 17.92 -19.35 10.90
CA LYS A 22 16.63 -18.69 10.66
C LYS A 22 16.65 -17.17 10.76
N ILE A 23 17.63 -16.57 11.43
CA ILE A 23 17.68 -15.12 11.68
C ILE A 23 19.05 -14.54 11.27
N TYR A 24 19.02 -13.33 10.73
CA TYR A 24 20.20 -12.48 10.55
C TYR A 24 20.33 -11.49 11.71
N LYS A 25 21.56 -11.21 12.11
CA LYS A 25 21.89 -10.06 12.97
C LYS A 25 22.36 -8.92 12.08
N VAL A 26 21.62 -7.80 12.05
CA VAL A 26 21.91 -6.65 11.19
C VAL A 26 21.96 -5.36 12.01
N VAL A 27 22.61 -4.31 11.48
CA VAL A 27 22.51 -2.95 12.02
C VAL A 27 21.30 -2.28 11.39
N GLY A 28 20.26 -2.03 12.18
CA GLY A 28 19.06 -1.34 11.72
C GLY A 28 19.30 0.16 11.51
N GLU A 29 18.32 0.85 10.92
CA GLU A 29 18.48 2.26 10.53
C GLU A 29 18.65 3.22 11.72
N HIS A 30 18.19 2.81 12.89
CA HIS A 30 18.36 3.52 14.16
C HIS A 30 19.74 3.27 14.81
N GLY A 31 20.68 2.68 14.08
CA GLY A 31 22.08 2.46 14.48
C GLY A 31 22.30 1.32 15.48
N LYS A 32 21.23 0.67 15.99
CA LYS A 32 21.38 -0.48 16.89
C LYS A 32 21.35 -1.78 16.11
N THR A 33 21.93 -2.82 16.73
CA THR A 33 21.94 -4.16 16.17
C THR A 33 20.68 -4.93 16.57
N ILE A 34 20.02 -5.56 15.61
CA ILE A 34 18.77 -6.30 15.78
C ILE A 34 18.91 -7.70 15.16
N TRP A 35 18.10 -8.65 15.64
CA TRP A 35 17.94 -9.97 15.05
C TRP A 35 16.64 -10.03 14.27
N VAL A 36 16.68 -10.35 12.98
CA VAL A 36 15.48 -10.36 12.12
C VAL A 36 15.43 -11.67 11.35
N ASP A 37 14.22 -12.18 11.14
CA ASP A 37 13.98 -13.39 10.36
C ASP A 37 14.49 -13.23 8.92
N LYS A 38 15.16 -14.26 8.41
CA LYS A 38 15.74 -14.26 7.06
C LYS A 38 14.69 -14.02 5.97
N THR A 39 13.42 -14.32 6.23
CA THR A 39 12.29 -14.09 5.30
C THR A 39 12.05 -12.61 4.96
N TYR A 40 12.55 -11.67 5.78
CA TYR A 40 12.48 -10.23 5.50
C TYR A 40 13.53 -9.75 4.48
N PHE A 41 14.42 -10.63 4.03
CA PHE A 41 15.51 -10.29 3.13
C PHE A 41 15.44 -11.14 1.87
N THR A 42 15.71 -10.51 0.74
CA THR A 42 15.87 -11.18 -0.54
C THR A 42 17.18 -10.72 -1.21
N LYS A 43 17.72 -11.54 -2.10
CA LYS A 43 18.82 -11.18 -3.01
C LYS A 43 18.31 -10.60 -4.32
N ASP A 44 17.02 -10.80 -4.60
CA ASP A 44 16.38 -10.33 -5.81
C ASP A 44 16.02 -8.85 -5.68
N SER A 45 15.72 -8.22 -6.82
CA SER A 45 15.18 -6.87 -6.84
C SER A 45 13.84 -6.81 -6.10
N VAL A 46 13.69 -5.81 -5.24
CA VAL A 46 12.44 -5.56 -4.52
C VAL A 46 11.55 -4.66 -5.37
N ILE A 47 10.28 -5.01 -5.49
CA ILE A 47 9.27 -4.22 -6.20
C ILE A 47 8.91 -3.02 -5.33
N MET A 48 9.10 -1.81 -5.86
CA MET A 48 8.84 -0.54 -5.18
C MET A 48 7.79 0.26 -5.92
N LEU A 49 7.08 1.15 -5.24
CA LEU A 49 6.22 2.13 -5.87
C LEU A 49 7.06 3.05 -6.77
N ASP A 50 6.69 3.14 -8.04
CA ASP A 50 7.33 4.01 -9.04
C ASP A 50 6.56 5.32 -9.19
N SER A 51 5.25 5.23 -9.44
CA SER A 51 4.40 6.39 -9.68
C SER A 51 2.95 6.12 -9.31
N TRP A 52 2.13 7.18 -9.25
CA TRP A 52 0.70 7.09 -9.02
C TRP A 52 -0.05 8.28 -9.61
N THR A 53 -1.36 8.11 -9.78
CA THR A 53 -2.30 9.16 -10.16
C THR A 53 -3.65 8.95 -9.49
N PHE A 54 -4.40 10.03 -9.28
CA PHE A 54 -5.82 9.90 -9.04
C PHE A 54 -6.52 9.58 -10.36
N ASP A 55 -7.54 8.74 -10.28
CA ASP A 55 -8.40 8.37 -11.40
C ASP A 55 -9.70 9.21 -11.39
N ASP A 56 -10.09 9.74 -10.23
CA ASP A 56 -11.24 10.66 -10.08
C ASP A 56 -10.82 12.11 -9.77
N GLU A 57 -11.74 13.05 -10.02
CA GLU A 57 -11.63 14.45 -9.61
C GLU A 57 -11.83 14.57 -8.08
N ILE A 58 -10.84 15.08 -7.36
CA ILE A 58 -10.80 15.02 -5.89
C ILE A 58 -11.90 15.87 -5.21
N GLU A 59 -12.46 16.84 -5.92
CA GLU A 59 -13.53 17.71 -5.46
C GLU A 59 -14.88 17.01 -5.46
N ASP A 60 -15.11 16.08 -6.39
CA ASP A 60 -16.44 15.51 -6.67
C ASP A 60 -16.74 14.26 -5.83
N PHE A 61 -15.72 13.63 -5.24
CA PHE A 61 -15.87 12.35 -4.53
C PHE A 61 -15.32 12.39 -3.10
N ASP A 62 -16.05 11.78 -2.15
CA ASP A 62 -15.59 11.63 -0.76
C ASP A 62 -14.48 10.57 -0.62
N LEU A 63 -14.50 9.57 -1.51
CA LEU A 63 -13.53 8.50 -1.63
C LEU A 63 -13.02 8.54 -3.07
N VAL A 64 -11.72 8.78 -3.24
CA VAL A 64 -11.10 8.98 -4.55
C VAL A 64 -10.27 7.76 -4.90
N GLU A 65 -10.48 7.20 -6.09
CA GLU A 65 -9.66 6.12 -6.61
C GLU A 65 -8.30 6.63 -7.12
N ALA A 66 -7.27 5.81 -6.89
CA ALA A 66 -5.94 6.06 -7.39
C ALA A 66 -5.28 4.78 -7.90
N THR A 67 -4.73 4.87 -9.11
CA THR A 67 -3.87 3.87 -9.70
C THR A 67 -2.42 4.09 -9.27
N LEU A 68 -1.81 3.02 -8.78
CA LEU A 68 -0.41 2.88 -8.38
C LEU A 68 0.33 2.04 -9.42
N ILE A 69 1.51 2.49 -9.83
CA ILE A 69 2.40 1.78 -10.76
C ILE A 69 3.69 1.46 -10.01
N PHE A 70 4.08 0.19 -10.06
CA PHE A 70 5.29 -0.30 -9.40
C PHE A 70 6.45 -0.46 -10.38
N SER A 71 7.66 -0.60 -9.84
CA SER A 71 8.91 -0.67 -10.60
C SER A 71 9.01 -1.87 -11.56
N ASP A 72 8.19 -2.91 -11.35
CA ASP A 72 8.06 -4.05 -12.25
C ASP A 72 6.99 -3.85 -13.35
N GLY A 73 6.38 -2.67 -13.40
CA GLY A 73 5.29 -2.32 -14.30
C GLY A 73 3.92 -2.82 -13.84
N SER A 74 3.84 -3.56 -12.72
CA SER A 74 2.56 -4.00 -12.19
C SER A 74 1.74 -2.79 -11.72
N LYS A 75 0.43 -2.90 -11.87
CA LYS A 75 -0.52 -1.86 -11.48
C LYS A 75 -1.40 -2.33 -10.34
N ARG A 76 -1.69 -1.43 -9.42
CA ARG A 76 -2.61 -1.64 -8.31
C ARG A 76 -3.52 -0.43 -8.16
N TRP A 77 -4.63 -0.59 -7.48
CA TRP A 77 -5.54 0.51 -7.15
C TRP A 77 -5.86 0.51 -5.66
N CYS A 78 -6.19 1.68 -5.14
CA CYS A 78 -6.66 1.87 -3.77
C CYS A 78 -7.53 3.13 -3.69
N LEU A 79 -8.23 3.29 -2.57
CA LEU A 79 -9.07 4.45 -2.30
C LEU A 79 -8.38 5.40 -1.33
N PHE A 80 -8.54 6.70 -1.56
CA PHE A 80 -8.08 7.75 -0.68
C PHE A 80 -9.25 8.56 -0.13
N THR A 81 -9.12 9.00 1.12
CA THR A 81 -10.03 9.98 1.69
C THR A 81 -9.31 10.83 2.74
N THR A 82 -10.02 11.82 3.27
CA THR A 82 -9.59 12.62 4.41
C THR A 82 -10.58 12.47 5.55
N PRO A 83 -10.16 12.69 6.81
CA PRO A 83 -11.09 12.74 7.93
C PRO A 83 -12.28 13.69 7.70
N GLN A 84 -12.03 14.85 7.06
CA GLN A 84 -13.08 15.82 6.76
C GLN A 84 -14.09 15.30 5.72
N LYS A 85 -13.61 14.66 4.65
CA LYS A 85 -14.51 14.02 3.65
C LYS A 85 -15.32 12.89 4.26
N LEU A 86 -14.75 12.11 5.17
CA LEU A 86 -15.50 11.09 5.91
C LEU A 86 -16.62 11.70 6.76
N VAL A 87 -16.40 12.83 7.43
CA VAL A 87 -17.48 13.51 8.17
C VAL A 87 -18.63 13.85 7.23
N VAL A 88 -18.34 14.42 6.06
CA VAL A 88 -19.36 14.74 5.03
C VAL A 88 -20.07 13.48 4.56
N HIS A 89 -19.33 12.43 4.24
CA HIS A 89 -19.88 11.15 3.80
C HIS A 89 -20.87 10.55 4.80
N PHE A 90 -20.53 10.59 6.09
CA PHE A 90 -21.35 10.05 7.17
C PHE A 90 -22.47 10.98 7.65
N ASP A 91 -22.48 12.25 7.24
CA ASP A 91 -23.57 13.20 7.53
C ASP A 91 -24.75 13.05 6.55
N SER A 92 -24.60 12.20 5.52
CA SER A 92 -25.67 11.88 4.58
C SER A 92 -26.86 11.21 5.27
N GLU A 93 -28.04 11.83 5.20
CA GLU A 93 -29.30 11.29 5.75
C GLU A 93 -29.72 9.95 5.15
N ASN A 94 -29.12 9.56 4.01
CA ASN A 94 -29.47 8.35 3.26
C ASN A 94 -28.43 7.23 3.37
N LEU A 95 -27.51 7.30 4.34
CA LEU A 95 -26.51 6.26 4.53
C LEU A 95 -27.14 4.99 5.16
N ASP A 96 -27.47 4.01 4.31
CA ASP A 96 -27.98 2.70 4.71
C ASP A 96 -27.14 1.58 4.06
N PRO A 97 -26.46 0.71 4.83
CA PRO A 97 -26.41 0.69 6.30
C PRO A 97 -25.71 1.92 6.89
N PRO A 98 -25.93 2.25 8.18
CA PRO A 98 -25.33 3.41 8.85
C PRO A 98 -23.84 3.18 9.20
N GLY A 99 -23.06 2.78 8.19
CA GLY A 99 -21.67 2.36 8.30
C GLY A 99 -21.19 1.71 7.00
N MET A 100 -19.88 1.61 6.84
CA MET A 100 -19.29 0.95 5.68
C MET A 100 -18.02 0.18 6.04
N ASN A 101 -17.75 -0.87 5.28
CA ASN A 101 -16.50 -1.60 5.33
C ASN A 101 -15.80 -1.45 3.99
N ILE A 102 -14.83 -0.54 3.92
CA ILE A 102 -14.06 -0.30 2.70
C ILE A 102 -12.68 -0.95 2.87
N ARG A 103 -12.41 -1.94 2.04
CA ARG A 103 -11.06 -2.50 1.93
C ARG A 103 -10.19 -1.56 1.09
N HIS A 104 -8.88 -1.55 1.37
CA HIS A 104 -7.91 -0.78 0.59
C HIS A 104 -8.15 0.74 0.62
N LEU A 105 -8.76 1.23 1.70
CA LEU A 105 -8.89 2.65 2.00
C LEU A 105 -7.67 3.16 2.76
N ILE A 106 -7.03 4.19 2.22
CA ILE A 106 -5.95 4.94 2.86
C ILE A 106 -6.49 6.32 3.26
N ILE A 107 -6.45 6.61 4.56
CA ILE A 107 -6.88 7.91 5.09
C ILE A 107 -5.66 8.82 5.21
N VAL A 108 -5.69 9.95 4.50
CA VAL A 108 -4.61 10.95 4.49
C VAL A 108 -5.06 12.26 5.13
N LYS A 109 -4.09 13.07 5.57
CA LYS A 109 -4.36 14.40 6.12
C LYS A 109 -5.08 15.31 5.10
N SER A 110 -4.63 15.29 3.85
CA SER A 110 -5.24 16.02 2.73
C SER A 110 -5.01 15.26 1.43
N LEU A 111 -5.87 15.47 0.43
CA LEU A 111 -5.67 14.94 -0.94
C LEU A 111 -4.67 15.77 -1.75
N ALA A 112 -3.96 16.71 -1.13
CA ALA A 112 -2.86 17.39 -1.79
C ALA A 112 -1.81 16.35 -2.20
N ARG A 113 -1.36 16.41 -3.46
CA ARG A 113 -0.43 15.44 -4.04
C ARG A 113 0.78 15.13 -3.15
N GLY A 114 1.32 16.15 -2.48
CA GLY A 114 2.46 15.98 -1.57
C GLY A 114 2.18 15.18 -0.29
N ASP A 115 0.97 15.27 0.27
CA ASP A 115 0.59 14.50 1.47
C ASP A 115 0.31 13.03 1.09
N VAL A 116 -0.34 12.81 -0.04
CA VAL A 116 -0.62 11.47 -0.59
C VAL A 116 0.68 10.76 -0.96
N GLU A 117 1.57 11.43 -1.71
CA GLU A 117 2.89 10.92 -2.09
C GLU A 117 3.71 10.47 -0.87
N LYS A 118 3.76 11.30 0.18
CA LYS A 118 4.49 10.98 1.42
C LYS A 118 3.89 9.76 2.11
N THR A 119 2.56 9.67 2.16
CA THR A 119 1.86 8.54 2.78
C THR A 119 2.13 7.24 2.01
N LEU A 120 1.99 7.28 0.68
CA LEU A 120 2.27 6.15 -0.20
C LEU A 120 3.71 5.64 -0.07
N LYS A 121 4.69 6.55 -0.12
CA LYS A 121 6.12 6.20 0.07
C LYS A 121 6.38 5.61 1.45
N TYR A 122 5.74 6.13 2.49
CA TYR A 122 5.85 5.56 3.83
C TYR A 122 5.31 4.12 3.86
N LEU A 123 4.09 3.90 3.38
CA LEU A 123 3.48 2.56 3.35
C LEU A 123 4.30 1.57 2.52
N ASP A 124 4.82 1.98 1.35
CA ASP A 124 5.67 1.11 0.54
C ASP A 124 6.99 0.78 1.26
N SER A 125 7.61 1.77 1.91
CA SER A 125 8.83 1.56 2.70
C SER A 125 8.66 0.58 3.87
N GLN A 126 7.43 0.43 4.36
CA GLN A 126 7.05 -0.47 5.45
C GLN A 126 6.49 -1.81 4.96
N ASP A 127 6.47 -2.05 3.64
CA ASP A 127 5.86 -3.22 3.00
C ASP A 127 4.33 -3.36 3.27
N GLU A 128 3.67 -2.25 3.57
CA GLU A 128 2.23 -2.20 3.88
C GLU A 128 1.39 -1.81 2.65
N LEU A 129 1.99 -1.16 1.66
CA LEU A 129 1.24 -0.65 0.49
C LEU A 129 0.62 -1.77 -0.34
N GLU A 130 1.25 -2.96 -0.38
CA GLU A 130 0.68 -4.12 -1.07
C GLU A 130 -0.63 -4.58 -0.40
N GLY A 131 -0.66 -4.65 0.93
CA GLY A 131 -1.88 -4.99 1.67
C GLY A 131 -2.96 -3.89 1.58
N ALA A 132 -2.54 -2.64 1.44
CA ALA A 132 -3.42 -1.48 1.32
C ALA A 132 -3.99 -1.24 -0.10
N SER A 133 -3.67 -2.09 -1.08
CA SER A 133 -4.09 -1.92 -2.46
C SER A 133 -4.46 -3.26 -3.12
N LEU A 134 -5.18 -3.23 -4.24
CA LEU A 134 -5.54 -4.40 -5.03
C LEU A 134 -4.86 -4.37 -6.38
N ARG A 135 -4.46 -5.54 -6.90
CA ARG A 135 -3.92 -5.62 -8.27
C ARG A 135 -5.00 -5.23 -9.28
N LEU A 136 -4.60 -4.43 -10.27
CA LEU A 136 -5.37 -4.25 -11.49
C LEU A 136 -5.01 -5.41 -12.42
N GLU A 137 -5.98 -6.28 -12.72
CA GLU A 137 -5.80 -7.28 -13.78
C GLU A 137 -5.66 -6.53 -15.10
N SER A 138 -4.69 -6.91 -15.93
CA SER A 138 -4.62 -6.39 -17.29
C SER A 138 -5.79 -6.92 -18.10
N ASP A 139 -6.51 -6.07 -18.84
CA ASP A 139 -7.60 -6.42 -19.78
C ASP A 139 -7.18 -7.33 -20.97
N LEU A 140 -6.18 -8.19 -20.81
CA LEU A 140 -5.73 -9.13 -21.83
C LEU A 140 -6.52 -10.45 -21.86
N GLU A 141 -7.72 -10.50 -21.26
CA GLU A 141 -8.69 -11.58 -21.49
C GLU A 141 -10.15 -11.10 -21.65
N SER A 142 -10.41 -9.97 -22.35
CA SER A 142 -11.74 -9.74 -22.93
C SER A 142 -11.89 -10.52 -24.25
N GLY A 143 -11.87 -11.85 -24.13
CA GLY A 143 -11.78 -12.74 -25.29
C GLY A 143 -12.28 -14.16 -25.03
N ASN A 144 -13.24 -14.38 -24.13
CA ASN A 144 -14.10 -15.56 -24.25
C ASN A 144 -15.44 -15.34 -23.53
N SER A 145 -16.41 -14.87 -24.30
CA SER A 145 -17.83 -15.04 -24.00
C SER A 145 -18.16 -16.51 -23.84
N ARG A 146 -18.49 -16.96 -22.62
CA ARG A 146 -19.42 -18.07 -22.38
C ARG A 146 -20.24 -17.81 -21.11
N GLU A 147 -21.53 -17.61 -21.33
CA GLU A 147 -22.59 -17.88 -20.36
C GLU A 147 -22.40 -19.28 -19.76
N VAL A 148 -22.67 -19.46 -18.46
CA VAL A 148 -23.65 -20.45 -17.96
C VAL A 148 -24.20 -20.00 -16.61
N SER A 149 -25.49 -20.27 -16.42
CA SER A 149 -26.37 -19.93 -15.30
C SER A 149 -26.34 -20.94 -14.14
N THR A 150 -26.67 -20.39 -12.95
CA THR A 150 -26.97 -20.98 -11.61
C THR A 150 -25.85 -21.68 -10.86
#